data_AF-A0A535C7G9-F1
#
_entry.id   AF-A0A535C7G9-F1
#
_cell.length_a   1.000
_cell.length_b   1.000
_cell.length_c   1.000
_cell.angle_alpha   90.00
_cell.angle_beta   90.00
_cell.angle_gamma   90.00
#
_symmetry.space_group_name_H-M   'P 1'
#
loop_
_entity.id
_entity.type
_entity.pdbx_description
1 polymer ?
#
loop_
_entity_poly.entity_id
_entity_poly.type
_entity_poly.pdbx_seq_one_letter_code
_entity_poly.pdbx_strand_id
1 'polypeptide(L)'
;MASVAGAAVGTGMFPTNVLAAKPSNAAPKPTTNAVSINGVDFHFTFFGPGIDPTSITDFNGFVGVADVQGTGTGTNLDGSTETLLFDSDMRFMSGVYVGMDGAVHKGTFGFV
;
A
#
# COMPACT_ATOMS: atom_id res chain seq x y z
N MET A 1 25.83 -4.79 -4.75
CA MET A 1 26.99 -4.44 -3.91
C MET A 1 26.73 -3.10 -3.26
N ALA A 2 26.83 -3.04 -1.92
CA ALA A 2 27.22 -1.90 -1.07
C ALA A 2 26.48 -1.99 0.29
N SER A 3 27.03 -2.72 1.25
CA SER A 3 26.70 -2.60 2.67
C SER A 3 27.84 -1.85 3.35
N VAL A 4 27.60 -0.60 3.76
CA VAL A 4 28.54 0.14 4.61
C VAL A 4 28.30 -0.29 6.05
N ALA A 5 29.13 -1.21 6.53
CA ALA A 5 29.27 -1.49 7.94
C ALA A 5 30.21 -0.43 8.54
N GLY A 6 29.72 0.33 9.52
CA GLY A 6 30.55 1.29 10.25
C GLY A 6 30.08 1.42 11.68
N ALA A 7 30.89 0.93 12.62
CA ALA A 7 30.94 1.42 13.99
C ALA A 7 32.37 1.26 14.51
N ALA A 8 33.00 2.39 14.82
CA ALA A 8 34.38 2.47 15.31
C ALA A 8 34.49 2.08 16.79
N VAL A 9 35.68 1.58 17.12
CA VAL A 9 36.13 0.96 18.36
C VAL A 9 36.11 1.94 19.54
N GLY A 10 35.38 1.59 20.60
CA GLY A 10 35.51 2.17 21.94
C GLY A 10 36.08 1.14 22.90
N THR A 11 37.25 1.42 23.50
CA THR A 11 37.86 0.60 24.55
C THR A 11 37.08 0.76 25.85
N GLY A 12 35.99 0.01 26.00
CA GLY A 12 35.21 -0.08 27.24
C GLY A 12 34.50 -1.42 27.29
N MET A 13 34.74 -2.18 28.35
CA MET A 13 34.12 -3.49 28.61
C MET A 13 32.61 -3.36 28.74
N PHE A 14 31.90 -3.38 27.61
CA PHE A 14 30.46 -3.64 27.55
C PHE A 14 30.26 -4.87 26.66
N PRO A 15 29.36 -5.81 27.01
CA PRO A 15 29.06 -6.95 26.15
C PRO A 15 28.50 -6.41 24.83
N THR A 16 29.33 -6.40 23.79
CA THR A 16 28.97 -5.97 22.44
C THR A 16 28.15 -7.05 21.76
N ASN A 17 26.91 -7.22 22.22
CA ASN A 17 25.90 -7.92 21.44
C ASN A 17 25.41 -6.95 20.38
N VAL A 18 26.14 -6.86 19.25
CA VAL A 18 25.65 -6.14 18.08
C VAL A 18 24.54 -6.98 17.46
N LEU A 19 23.30 -6.66 17.80
CA LEU A 19 22.13 -7.22 17.12
C LEU A 19 22.18 -6.73 15.66
N ALA A 20 22.15 -7.66 14.72
CA ALA A 20 21.97 -7.30 13.32
C ALA A 20 20.67 -6.50 13.18
N ALA A 21 20.74 -5.30 12.61
CA ALA A 21 19.54 -4.53 12.32
C ALA A 21 18.65 -5.34 11.38
N LYS A 22 17.37 -5.51 11.75
CA LYS A 22 16.37 -6.11 10.85
C LYS A 22 16.40 -5.32 9.53
N PRO A 23 16.43 -5.99 8.36
CA PRO A 23 16.29 -5.30 7.09
C PRO A 23 15.04 -4.40 7.13
N SER A 24 15.21 -3.09 6.88
CA SER A 24 14.09 -2.16 6.81
C SER A 24 13.26 -2.49 5.56
N ASN A 25 11.97 -2.70 5.78
CA ASN A 25 10.96 -2.81 4.75
C ASN A 25 9.98 -1.65 4.94
N ALA A 26 10.23 -0.56 4.23
CA ALA A 26 9.39 0.63 4.23
C ALA A 26 8.10 0.45 3.41
N ALA A 27 7.78 -0.75 2.91
CA ALA A 27 6.52 -0.98 2.21
C ALA A 27 5.33 -0.66 3.15
N PRO A 28 4.27 -0.01 2.64
CA PRO A 28 3.07 0.25 3.42
C PRO A 28 2.35 -1.07 3.75
N LYS A 29 1.72 -1.12 4.91
CA LYS A 29 0.81 -2.22 5.27
C LYS A 29 -0.53 -2.03 4.55
N PRO A 30 -1.10 -3.06 3.90
CA PRO A 30 -2.46 -2.97 3.38
C PRO A 30 -3.47 -2.61 4.48
N THR A 31 -4.58 -1.99 4.12
CA THR A 31 -5.73 -1.79 5.02
C THR A 31 -6.20 -3.12 5.62
N THR A 32 -6.73 -3.10 6.83
CA THR A 32 -7.27 -4.29 7.49
C THR A 32 -8.60 -4.76 6.91
N ASN A 33 -9.27 -3.91 6.12
CA ASN A 33 -10.46 -4.30 5.39
C ASN A 33 -10.09 -5.21 4.23
N ALA A 34 -10.51 -6.46 4.31
CA ALA A 34 -10.19 -7.48 3.32
C ALA A 34 -11.42 -8.32 2.98
N VAL A 35 -11.48 -8.73 1.71
CA VAL A 35 -12.44 -9.73 1.21
C VAL A 35 -11.64 -10.93 0.71
N SER A 36 -11.93 -12.10 1.25
CA SER A 36 -11.31 -13.35 0.79
C SER A 36 -12.14 -13.99 -0.32
N ILE A 37 -11.56 -14.16 -1.51
CA ILE A 37 -12.19 -14.83 -2.65
C ILE A 37 -11.34 -16.05 -3.00
N ASN A 38 -11.91 -17.26 -2.86
CA ASN A 38 -11.20 -18.53 -3.12
C ASN A 38 -9.86 -18.67 -2.37
N GLY A 39 -9.76 -18.11 -1.16
CA GLY A 39 -8.56 -18.15 -0.32
C GLY A 39 -7.50 -17.09 -0.64
N VAL A 40 -7.81 -16.13 -1.52
CA VAL A 40 -6.97 -14.95 -1.79
C VAL A 40 -7.61 -13.73 -1.15
N ASP A 41 -6.82 -12.98 -0.37
CA ASP A 41 -7.28 -11.77 0.29
C ASP A 41 -7.09 -10.54 -0.60
N PHE A 42 -8.19 -9.81 -0.81
CA PHE A 42 -8.22 -8.54 -1.50
C PHE A 42 -8.43 -7.42 -0.47
N HIS A 43 -7.42 -6.56 -0.30
CA HIS A 43 -7.44 -5.48 0.68
C HIS A 43 -7.90 -4.17 0.04
N PHE A 44 -9.10 -3.72 0.37
CA PHE A 44 -9.66 -2.47 -0.13
C PHE A 44 -10.74 -1.92 0.80
N THR A 45 -10.96 -0.62 0.69
CA THR A 45 -12.01 0.12 1.39
C THR A 45 -12.83 0.91 0.39
N PHE A 46 -14.16 0.83 0.52
CA PHE A 46 -15.06 1.77 -0.12
C PHE A 46 -14.94 3.15 0.55
N PHE A 47 -15.39 4.20 -0.13
CA PHE A 47 -15.42 5.55 0.41
C PHE A 47 -16.85 6.03 0.64
N GLY A 48 -17.01 6.92 1.61
CA GLY A 48 -18.30 7.50 1.98
C GLY A 48 -18.22 8.27 3.31
N PRO A 49 -19.29 8.99 3.69
CA PRO A 49 -19.30 9.73 4.95
C PRO A 49 -18.99 8.81 6.15
N GLY A 50 -17.96 9.17 6.92
CA GLY A 50 -17.55 8.44 8.12
C GLY A 50 -16.72 7.18 7.86
N ILE A 51 -16.37 6.86 6.61
CA ILE A 51 -15.50 5.74 6.25
C ILE A 51 -14.11 6.27 5.93
N ASP A 52 -13.08 5.64 6.48
CA ASP A 52 -11.69 5.88 6.11
C ASP A 52 -11.41 5.25 4.73
N PRO A 53 -11.17 6.06 3.67
CA PRO A 53 -10.92 5.55 2.33
C PRO A 53 -9.45 5.16 2.13
N THR A 54 -8.63 5.05 3.17
CA THR A 54 -7.22 4.64 3.00
C THR A 54 -7.09 3.15 2.65
N SER A 55 -6.21 2.84 1.72
CA SER A 55 -5.78 1.45 1.43
C SER A 55 -4.53 1.05 2.22
N ILE A 56 -4.05 1.92 3.11
CA ILE A 56 -2.83 1.76 3.90
C ILE A 56 -3.18 1.86 5.39
N THR A 57 -2.83 0.84 6.17
CA THR A 57 -2.99 0.85 7.63
C THR A 57 -2.04 1.87 8.27
N ASP A 58 -2.51 2.52 9.35
CA ASP A 58 -1.78 3.54 10.11
C ASP A 58 -1.32 4.74 9.24
N PHE A 59 -2.14 5.14 8.28
CA PHE A 59 -1.89 6.29 7.42
C PHE A 59 -2.44 7.59 8.03
N ASN A 60 -1.68 8.67 7.90
CA ASN A 60 -2.13 10.02 8.19
C ASN A 60 -1.72 10.96 7.05
N GLY A 61 -2.71 11.54 6.37
CA GLY A 61 -2.45 12.44 5.25
C GLY A 61 -3.71 12.71 4.43
N PHE A 62 -3.49 13.10 3.17
CA PHE A 62 -4.55 13.38 2.23
C PHE A 62 -4.82 12.17 1.36
N VAL A 63 -6.11 11.88 1.16
CA VAL A 63 -6.60 10.86 0.23
C VAL A 63 -7.57 11.51 -0.73
N GLY A 64 -7.29 11.39 -2.02
CA GLY A 64 -8.26 11.66 -3.07
C GLY A 64 -8.80 10.35 -3.64
N VAL A 65 -10.12 10.31 -3.83
CA VAL A 65 -10.85 9.14 -4.31
C VAL A 65 -11.75 9.55 -5.45
N ALA A 66 -11.85 8.70 -6.46
CA ALA A 66 -12.82 8.83 -7.53
C ALA A 66 -13.32 7.43 -7.92
N ASP A 67 -14.63 7.23 -7.81
CA ASP A 67 -15.31 6.14 -8.50
C ASP A 67 -15.72 6.64 -9.88
N VAL A 68 -15.14 6.03 -10.92
CA VAL A 68 -15.37 6.37 -12.31
C VAL A 68 -16.17 5.25 -12.96
N GLN A 69 -17.47 5.49 -13.11
CA GLN A 69 -18.39 4.56 -13.75
C GLN A 69 -18.71 4.99 -15.18
N GLY A 70 -19.03 4.01 -16.03
CA GLY A 70 -19.45 4.28 -17.40
C GLY A 70 -19.74 3.02 -18.19
N THR A 71 -19.68 3.14 -19.51
CA THR A 71 -19.84 2.03 -20.44
C THR A 71 -18.65 1.94 -21.38
N GLY A 72 -18.24 0.71 -21.70
CA GLY A 72 -17.25 0.40 -22.72
C GLY A 72 -17.82 -0.44 -23.85
N THR A 73 -17.06 -0.59 -24.93
CA THR A 73 -17.39 -1.51 -26.03
C THR A 73 -16.52 -2.75 -25.91
N GLY A 74 -17.15 -3.91 -25.67
CA GLY A 74 -16.51 -5.21 -25.76
C GLY A 74 -16.60 -5.75 -27.19
N THR A 75 -15.53 -6.36 -27.68
CA THR A 75 -15.51 -7.05 -28.98
C THR A 75 -15.38 -8.55 -28.75
N ASN A 76 -16.36 -9.30 -29.23
CA ASN A 76 -16.39 -10.75 -29.15
C ASN A 76 -15.48 -11.40 -30.21
N LEU A 77 -15.17 -12.69 -30.04
CA LEU A 77 -14.34 -13.45 -30.97
C LEU A 77 -14.93 -13.55 -32.39
N ASP A 78 -16.25 -13.46 -32.51
CA ASP A 78 -16.96 -13.46 -33.80
C ASP A 78 -17.03 -12.08 -34.46
N GLY A 79 -16.44 -11.05 -33.84
CA GLY A 79 -16.42 -9.68 -34.31
C GLY A 79 -17.67 -8.87 -33.96
N SER A 80 -18.67 -9.45 -33.29
CA SER A 80 -19.79 -8.69 -32.74
C SER A 80 -19.32 -7.79 -31.59
N THR A 81 -20.00 -6.66 -31.40
CA THR A 81 -19.71 -5.73 -30.31
C THR A 81 -20.88 -5.66 -29.33
N GLU A 82 -20.57 -5.53 -28.06
CA GLU A 82 -21.56 -5.29 -27.00
C GLU A 82 -21.16 -4.10 -26.12
N THR A 83 -22.18 -3.48 -25.50
CA THR A 83 -21.94 -2.46 -24.47
C THR A 83 -21.73 -3.16 -23.14
N LEU A 84 -20.59 -2.91 -22.52
CA LEU A 84 -20.24 -3.41 -21.19
C LEU A 84 -20.28 -2.29 -20.17
N LEU A 85 -20.55 -2.64 -18.92
CA LEU A 85 -20.39 -1.71 -17.80
C LEU A 85 -18.92 -1.60 -17.43
N PHE A 86 -18.51 -0.39 -17.02
CA PHE A 86 -17.20 -0.09 -16.49
C PHE A 86 -17.35 0.62 -15.14
N ASP A 87 -16.48 0.26 -14.21
CA ASP A 87 -16.39 0.80 -12.85
C ASP A 87 -14.90 0.75 -12.46
N SER A 88 -14.39 1.83 -11.87
CA SER A 88 -13.00 1.92 -11.43
C SER A 88 -12.88 2.84 -10.22
N ASP A 89 -12.34 2.29 -9.13
CA ASP A 89 -11.95 3.05 -7.93
C ASP A 89 -10.50 3.52 -8.09
N MET A 90 -10.34 4.81 -8.31
CA MET A 90 -9.05 5.48 -8.44
C MET A 90 -8.70 6.18 -7.13
N ARG A 91 -7.46 6.00 -6.65
CA ARG A 91 -7.01 6.61 -5.40
C ARG A 91 -5.62 7.19 -5.50
N PHE A 92 -5.43 8.40 -4.95
CA PHE A 92 -4.12 8.94 -4.66
C PHE A 92 -3.99 9.29 -3.18
N MET A 93 -2.83 8.99 -2.59
CA MET A 93 -2.58 9.17 -1.17
C MET A 93 -1.24 9.84 -0.98
N SER A 94 -1.17 10.87 -0.14
CA SER A 94 0.09 11.54 0.22
C SER A 94 0.10 11.87 1.70
N GLY A 95 1.09 11.35 2.42
CA GLY A 95 1.10 11.46 3.89
C GLY A 95 2.23 10.67 4.55
N VAL A 96 2.05 10.41 5.84
CA VAL A 96 2.90 9.55 6.65
C VAL A 96 2.20 8.23 6.94
N TYR A 97 2.96 7.15 7.08
CA TYR A 97 2.43 5.81 7.34
C TYR A 97 3.42 4.98 8.16
N VAL A 98 2.94 3.91 8.79
CA VAL A 98 3.80 2.92 9.46
C VAL A 98 4.12 1.78 8.49
N GLY A 99 5.40 1.59 8.21
CA GLY A 99 5.88 0.56 7.29
C GLY A 99 5.83 -0.86 7.88
N MET A 100 6.09 -1.85 7.04
CA MET A 100 6.25 -3.25 7.46
C MET A 100 7.40 -3.46 8.47
N ASP A 101 8.35 -2.53 8.53
CA ASP A 101 9.40 -2.45 9.54
C ASP A 101 8.97 -1.82 10.87
N GLY A 102 7.76 -1.28 10.97
CA GLY A 102 7.25 -0.59 12.15
C GLY A 102 7.74 0.84 12.32
N ALA A 103 8.53 1.37 11.38
CA ALA A 103 8.97 2.76 11.41
C ALA A 103 7.95 3.67 10.69
N VAL A 104 7.95 4.95 11.04
CA VAL A 104 7.15 5.98 10.36
C VAL A 104 7.90 6.44 9.10
N HIS A 105 7.20 6.41 7.97
CA HIS A 105 7.70 6.82 6.67
C HIS A 105 6.81 7.89 6.06
N LYS A 106 7.32 8.64 5.08
CA LYS A 106 6.55 9.60 4.28
C LYS A 106 6.51 9.11 2.83
N GLY A 107 5.34 9.12 2.21
CA GLY A 107 5.17 8.61 0.86
C GLY A 107 3.98 9.21 0.11
N THR A 108 4.01 9.00 -1.20
CA THR A 108 2.91 9.32 -2.13
C THR A 108 2.63 8.11 -3.01
N PHE A 109 1.36 7.76 -3.19
CA PHE A 109 0.92 6.54 -3.83
C PHE A 109 -0.26 6.80 -4.77
N GLY A 110 -0.36 5.96 -5.80
CA GLY A 110 -1.53 5.85 -6.68
C GLY A 110 -2.00 4.41 -6.73
N PHE A 111 -3.31 4.19 -6.66
CA PHE A 111 -3.97 2.90 -6.79
C PHE A 111 -5.08 2.99 -7.84
N VAL A 112 -5.23 1.90 -8.59
CA VAL A 112 -6.22 1.65 -9.64
C VAL A 112 -6.77 0.25 -9.43
#